data_AF-A0A976M806-F1
#
_entry.id   AF-A0A976M806-F1
#
_cell.length_a   1.000
_cell.length_b   1.000
_cell.length_c   1.000
_cell.angle_alpha   90.00
_cell.angle_beta   90.00
_cell.angle_gamma   90.00
#
_symmetry.space_group_name_H-M   'P 1'
#
loop_
_entity.id
_entity.type
_entity.pdbx_description
1 polymer ?
#
loop_
_entity_poly.entity_id
_entity_poly.type
_entity_poly.pdbx_seq_one_letter_code
_entity_poly.pdbx_strand_id
1 'polypeptide(L)'
;MTKIRPDSEIKLNYIDKNDNIHENNAKYRVVEIVSDEYTRDVELMQLEAVEIDRKDTNKALELTSSLRKNSFFSKSLYLRMCKILDNDRILVIYGDDRQEATRILNQNNIKIHSFHKVDVPRYAPYTPQQFHKWKVHWPLKFVKPSFQPLQISSELNNSILKRLFSVLKGVFLFKKYLYICVYWMDQMDTYNKCLESRENEGKCVCMITFKDKVISKACDERDVNILRHAPMIAIGNVADGKKSGETKNRKDFPDYLCKGCEVYLSHEPCCMCGMALLHSRISRVTYGIRNRNLGCFGSVWNLHNMVELNHRFRAFTVTPDME
;
A
#
# COMPACT_ATOMS: atom_id res chain seq x y z
N MET A 1 12.09 -4.71 1.32
CA MET A 1 13.05 -4.07 0.39
C MET A 1 12.86 -4.65 -1.00
N THR A 2 11.95 -4.09 -1.78
CA THR A 2 11.74 -4.51 -3.17
C THR A 2 12.88 -3.95 -4.01
N LYS A 3 13.87 -4.79 -4.32
CA LYS A 3 14.91 -4.48 -5.30
C LYS A 3 14.30 -4.56 -6.69
N ILE A 4 14.11 -3.42 -7.34
CA ILE A 4 14.06 -3.35 -8.79
C ILE A 4 15.25 -2.48 -9.20
N ARG A 5 16.21 -3.12 -9.85
CA ARG A 5 17.42 -2.51 -10.44
C ARG A 5 17.11 -1.92 -11.83
N PRO A 6 18.01 -1.07 -12.36
CA PRO A 6 17.67 0.07 -13.21
C PRO A 6 17.84 -0.18 -14.73
N ASP A 7 17.42 0.82 -15.49
CA ASP A 7 17.81 1.20 -16.86
C ASP A 7 17.33 0.34 -18.05
N SER A 8 16.32 0.86 -18.77
CA SER A 8 16.34 1.05 -20.25
C SER A 8 15.01 1.66 -20.75
N GLU A 9 15.14 2.52 -21.78
CA GLU A 9 14.25 3.55 -22.35
C GLU A 9 12.77 3.19 -22.65
N ILE A 10 11.88 4.21 -22.70
CA ILE A 10 11.16 4.68 -23.91
C ILE A 10 10.28 5.95 -23.64
N LYS A 11 10.21 6.80 -24.68
CA LYS A 11 9.80 8.22 -24.80
C LYS A 11 8.29 8.49 -24.76
N LEU A 12 7.92 9.74 -24.38
CA LEU A 12 6.56 10.32 -24.51
C LEU A 12 6.55 11.83 -24.82
N ASN A 13 5.44 12.25 -25.42
CA ASN A 13 5.15 13.44 -26.22
C ASN A 13 5.50 14.80 -25.59
N TYR A 14 6.17 15.65 -26.36
CA TYR A 14 6.38 17.08 -26.09
C TYR A 14 5.53 17.93 -27.03
N ILE A 15 4.98 19.03 -26.52
CA ILE A 15 4.29 20.06 -27.30
C ILE A 15 5.32 21.15 -27.59
N ASP A 16 5.67 21.32 -28.86
CA ASP A 16 6.51 22.42 -29.33
C ASP A 16 5.82 23.78 -29.07
N LYS A 17 6.60 24.87 -29.05
CA LYS A 17 6.16 26.27 -28.98
C LYS A 17 5.07 26.65 -30.02
N ASN A 18 4.75 25.76 -30.95
CA ASN A 18 3.76 25.88 -32.01
C ASN A 18 2.51 24.97 -31.83
N ASP A 19 2.27 24.39 -30.64
CA ASP A 19 1.07 23.59 -30.30
C ASP A 19 0.85 22.29 -31.11
N ASN A 20 1.88 21.77 -31.78
CA ASN A 20 1.81 20.48 -32.47
C ASN A 20 1.98 19.30 -31.51
N ILE A 21 1.05 18.33 -31.55
CA ILE A 21 1.10 17.08 -30.77
C ILE A 21 1.79 16.01 -31.62
N HIS A 22 2.95 15.53 -31.18
CA HIS A 22 3.57 14.33 -31.74
C HIS A 22 3.27 13.12 -30.83
N GLU A 23 2.70 12.03 -31.36
CA GLU A 23 2.33 10.82 -30.62
C GLU A 23 3.45 9.75 -30.62
N ASN A 24 3.85 9.27 -29.44
CA ASN A 24 4.58 8.03 -29.26
C ASN A 24 4.13 7.30 -27.98
N ASN A 25 3.85 6.00 -28.11
CA ASN A 25 3.05 5.18 -27.20
C ASN A 25 3.85 4.58 -26.02
N ALA A 26 4.00 5.30 -24.92
CA ALA A 26 3.97 4.64 -23.61
C ALA A 26 2.59 4.88 -22.99
N LYS A 27 1.77 3.83 -22.92
CA LYS A 27 0.56 3.88 -22.10
C LYS A 27 1.05 4.00 -20.65
N TYR A 28 0.41 4.82 -19.83
CA TYR A 28 0.70 4.84 -18.41
C TYR A 28 -0.31 3.96 -17.70
N ARG A 29 0.15 3.28 -16.64
CA ARG A 29 -0.70 2.48 -15.77
C ARG A 29 -0.76 3.07 -14.38
N VAL A 30 -1.97 3.26 -13.90
CA VAL A 30 -2.27 3.58 -12.50
C VAL A 30 -2.12 2.29 -11.70
N VAL A 31 -1.29 2.34 -10.66
CA VAL A 31 -1.01 1.23 -9.77
C VAL A 31 -1.48 1.62 -8.37
N GLU A 32 -2.37 0.82 -7.80
CA GLU A 32 -2.74 0.98 -6.39
C GLU A 32 -1.56 0.57 -5.49
N ILE A 33 -1.29 1.40 -4.49
CA ILE A 33 -0.25 1.13 -3.52
C ILE A 33 -0.85 0.35 -2.37
N VAL A 34 -0.45 -0.91 -2.32
CA VAL A 34 -0.87 -1.89 -1.32
C VAL A 34 0.22 -2.04 -0.26
N SER A 35 -0.15 -2.57 0.91
CA SER A 35 0.84 -2.84 1.94
C SER A 35 1.76 -4.01 1.55
N ASP A 36 2.92 -4.07 2.20
CA ASP A 36 3.95 -5.06 1.93
C ASP A 36 3.44 -6.51 2.10
N GLU A 37 2.41 -6.74 2.94
CA GLU A 37 1.77 -8.05 3.10
C GLU A 37 1.31 -8.67 1.77
N TYR A 38 0.86 -7.86 0.81
CA TYR A 38 0.37 -8.34 -0.49
C TYR A 38 1.48 -8.85 -1.41
N THR A 39 2.71 -8.40 -1.20
CA THR A 39 3.88 -8.74 -2.02
C THR A 39 4.93 -9.55 -1.25
N ARG A 40 4.69 -9.78 0.04
CA ARG A 40 5.57 -10.56 0.92
C ARG A 40 5.78 -11.96 0.35
N ASP A 41 7.02 -12.45 0.44
CA ASP A 41 7.39 -13.85 0.18
C ASP A 41 7.12 -14.75 1.38
N VAL A 42 7.17 -16.07 1.17
CA VAL A 42 6.97 -17.00 2.28
C VAL A 42 8.13 -16.87 3.27
N GLU A 43 7.80 -16.65 4.53
CA GLU A 43 8.73 -16.77 5.65
C GLU A 43 8.27 -17.94 6.49
N LEU A 44 9.16 -18.90 6.71
CA LEU A 44 8.86 -20.10 7.50
C LEU A 44 9.32 -19.89 8.93
N MET A 45 8.60 -20.51 9.86
CA MET A 45 9.00 -20.65 11.24
C MET A 45 8.76 -22.08 11.71
N GLN A 46 9.56 -22.51 12.68
CA GLN A 46 9.43 -23.82 13.28
C GLN A 46 8.42 -23.81 14.42
N LEU A 47 7.56 -24.83 14.41
CA LEU A 47 6.67 -25.16 15.51
C LEU A 47 6.84 -26.62 15.91
N GLU A 48 6.44 -26.94 17.13
CA GLU A 48 6.44 -28.31 17.61
C GLU A 48 5.08 -28.99 17.33
N ALA A 49 5.15 -30.22 16.83
CA ALA A 49 4.00 -31.06 16.54
C ALA A 49 4.18 -32.48 17.10
N VAL A 50 3.07 -33.11 17.43
CA VAL A 50 3.02 -34.49 17.94
C VAL A 50 2.32 -35.38 16.93
N GLU A 51 2.88 -36.57 16.70
CA GLU A 51 2.30 -37.60 15.85
C GLU A 51 1.40 -38.53 16.66
N ILE A 52 0.14 -38.64 16.25
CA ILE A 52 -0.90 -39.42 16.93
C ILE A 52 -1.75 -40.19 15.92
N ASP A 53 -2.57 -41.13 16.43
CA ASP A 53 -3.59 -41.80 15.63
C ASP A 53 -4.68 -40.82 15.15
N ARG A 54 -5.08 -40.94 13.89
CA ARG A 54 -6.05 -40.05 13.22
C ARG A 54 -7.41 -40.04 13.90
N LYS A 55 -7.85 -41.16 14.48
CA LYS A 55 -9.11 -41.27 15.23
C LYS A 55 -9.21 -40.28 16.40
N ASP A 56 -8.07 -39.88 16.98
CA ASP A 56 -8.00 -39.02 18.16
C ASP A 56 -7.85 -37.52 17.81
N THR A 57 -7.92 -37.16 16.52
CA THR A 57 -7.65 -35.78 16.03
C THR A 57 -8.42 -34.69 16.79
N ASN A 58 -9.75 -34.82 16.91
CA ASN A 58 -10.57 -33.78 17.53
C ASN A 58 -10.26 -33.64 19.02
N LYS A 59 -10.11 -34.76 19.73
CA LYS A 59 -9.77 -34.80 21.15
C LYS A 59 -8.40 -34.17 21.40
N ALA A 60 -7.40 -34.51 20.59
CA ALA A 60 -6.06 -33.91 20.70
C ALA A 60 -6.06 -32.40 20.42
N LEU A 61 -6.81 -31.93 19.42
CA LEU A 61 -6.94 -30.50 19.11
C LEU A 61 -7.58 -29.72 20.26
N GLU A 62 -8.61 -30.27 20.90
CA GLU A 62 -9.26 -29.66 22.05
C GLU A 62 -8.31 -29.58 23.25
N LEU A 63 -7.68 -30.70 23.60
CA LEU A 63 -6.75 -30.80 24.73
C LEU A 63 -5.54 -29.87 24.59
N THR A 64 -4.96 -29.79 23.39
CA THR A 64 -3.79 -28.94 23.10
C THR A 64 -4.14 -27.47 22.83
N SER A 65 -5.43 -27.10 22.86
CA SER A 65 -5.82 -25.68 22.70
C SER A 65 -5.30 -24.79 23.83
N SER A 66 -5.27 -25.32 25.06
CA SER A 66 -4.82 -24.62 26.26
C SER A 66 -3.31 -24.29 26.24
N LEU A 67 -2.54 -25.02 25.43
CA LEU A 67 -1.10 -24.87 25.28
C LEU A 67 -0.72 -23.81 24.22
N ARG A 68 -1.66 -23.45 23.34
CA ARG A 68 -1.46 -22.51 22.23
C ARG A 68 -1.80 -21.06 22.62
N LYS A 69 -1.21 -20.57 23.72
CA LYS A 69 -1.54 -19.27 24.33
C LYS A 69 -0.69 -18.09 23.87
N ASN A 70 0.40 -18.31 23.14
CA ASN A 70 1.28 -17.21 22.75
C ASN A 70 0.60 -16.22 21.74
N SER A 71 1.21 -15.04 21.58
CA SER A 71 0.69 -13.98 20.70
C SER A 71 0.71 -14.35 19.20
N PHE A 72 1.44 -15.37 18.81
CA PHE A 72 1.45 -15.88 17.44
C PHE A 72 0.18 -16.68 17.13
N PHE A 73 -0.25 -17.58 18.02
CA PHE A 73 -1.44 -18.41 17.78
C PHE A 73 -2.73 -17.58 17.69
N SER A 74 -2.84 -16.49 18.44
CA SER A 74 -3.99 -15.57 18.35
C SER A 74 -4.09 -14.86 17.00
N LYS A 75 -2.96 -14.67 16.29
CA LYS A 75 -2.89 -14.08 14.95
C LYS A 75 -2.88 -15.11 13.82
N SER A 76 -2.89 -16.40 14.14
CA SER A 76 -2.65 -17.50 13.19
C SER A 76 -3.88 -18.30 12.79
N LEU A 77 -5.04 -17.63 12.68
CA LEU A 77 -6.30 -18.26 12.25
C LEU A 77 -6.24 -18.87 10.84
N TYR A 78 -5.25 -18.49 10.04
CA TYR A 78 -4.97 -19.04 8.72
C TYR A 78 -4.29 -20.42 8.76
N LEU A 79 -3.66 -20.82 9.88
CA LEU A 79 -3.03 -22.14 10.01
C LEU A 79 -4.07 -23.19 10.39
N ARG A 80 -4.01 -24.37 9.76
CA ARG A 80 -4.63 -25.56 10.34
C ARG A 80 -3.67 -26.16 11.36
N MET A 81 -4.21 -26.62 12.48
CA MET A 81 -3.41 -27.07 13.61
C MET A 81 -3.04 -28.54 13.51
N CYS A 82 -3.42 -29.19 12.40
CA CYS A 82 -3.09 -30.56 12.11
C CYS A 82 -2.77 -30.78 10.62
N LYS A 83 -1.96 -31.80 10.34
CA LYS A 83 -1.56 -32.23 9.00
C LYS A 83 -1.60 -33.75 8.93
N ILE A 84 -2.34 -34.28 7.96
CA ILE A 84 -2.41 -35.72 7.70
C ILE A 84 -1.04 -36.19 7.20
N LEU A 85 -0.50 -37.24 7.83
CA LEU A 85 0.72 -37.92 7.39
C LEU A 85 0.36 -39.06 6.43
N ASP A 86 -0.57 -39.92 6.86
CA ASP A 86 -1.06 -41.07 6.11
C ASP A 86 -2.52 -41.41 6.51
N ASN A 87 -2.99 -42.61 6.19
CA ASN A 87 -4.36 -43.02 6.47
C ASN A 87 -4.69 -43.06 7.96
N ASP A 88 -3.71 -43.40 8.80
CA ASP A 88 -3.90 -43.68 10.23
C ASP A 88 -3.23 -42.67 11.15
N ARG A 89 -2.32 -41.83 10.64
CA ARG A 89 -1.50 -40.91 11.45
C ARG A 89 -1.64 -39.46 11.04
N ILE A 90 -1.56 -38.59 12.05
CA ILE A 90 -1.68 -37.14 11.90
C ILE A 90 -0.69 -36.42 12.80
N LEU A 91 -0.17 -35.28 12.33
CA LEU A 91 0.56 -34.32 13.15
C LEU A 91 -0.41 -33.31 13.74
N VAL A 92 -0.26 -33.00 15.02
CA VAL A 92 -1.00 -31.94 15.72
C VAL A 92 0.00 -30.95 16.33
N ILE A 93 -0.11 -29.67 15.98
CA ILE A 93 0.69 -28.60 16.59
C ILE A 93 0.15 -28.36 18.00
N TYR A 94 1.01 -28.53 19.01
CA TYR A 94 0.61 -28.44 20.42
C TYR A 94 1.09 -27.15 21.11
N GLY A 95 2.04 -26.41 20.54
CA GLY A 95 2.61 -25.21 21.17
C GLY A 95 4.04 -25.45 21.65
N ASP A 96 4.43 -24.79 22.75
CA ASP A 96 5.84 -24.69 23.15
C ASP A 96 6.21 -25.64 24.33
N ASP A 97 5.22 -26.16 25.06
CA ASP A 97 5.44 -27.02 26.23
C ASP A 97 5.23 -28.50 25.91
N ARG A 98 6.34 -29.17 25.58
CA ARG A 98 6.35 -30.60 25.27
C ARG A 98 6.01 -31.48 26.46
N GLN A 99 6.42 -31.10 27.67
CA GLN A 99 6.20 -31.92 28.86
C GLN A 99 4.71 -31.97 29.20
N GLU A 100 4.06 -30.80 29.19
CA GLU A 100 2.63 -30.71 29.45
C GLU A 100 1.79 -31.33 28.33
N ALA A 101 2.20 -31.16 27.06
CA ALA A 101 1.56 -31.87 25.95
C ALA A 101 1.61 -33.39 26.13
N THR A 102 2.77 -33.94 26.53
CA THR A 102 2.93 -35.37 26.79
C THR A 102 2.01 -35.84 27.92
N ARG A 103 1.94 -35.06 29.02
CA ARG A 103 1.09 -35.36 30.17
C ARG A 103 -0.39 -35.40 29.80
N ILE A 104 -0.90 -34.34 29.17
CA ILE A 104 -2.33 -34.21 28.85
C ILE A 104 -2.78 -35.31 27.88
N LEU A 105 -1.98 -35.62 26.86
CA LEU A 105 -2.32 -36.64 25.87
C LEU A 105 -2.32 -38.05 26.48
N ASN A 106 -1.30 -38.41 27.26
CA ASN A 106 -1.22 -39.72 27.92
C ASN A 106 -2.35 -39.93 28.93
N GLN A 107 -2.66 -38.91 29.75
CA GLN A 107 -3.78 -38.98 30.71
C GLN A 107 -5.13 -39.21 30.04
N ASN A 108 -5.27 -38.84 28.77
CA ASN A 108 -6.48 -38.97 27.99
C ASN A 108 -6.48 -40.19 27.04
N ASN A 109 -5.54 -41.13 27.24
CA ASN A 109 -5.35 -42.35 26.45
C ASN A 109 -5.07 -42.10 24.96
N ILE A 110 -4.41 -40.99 24.61
CA ILE A 110 -4.00 -40.72 23.23
C ILE A 110 -2.58 -41.26 23.03
N LYS A 111 -2.41 -42.16 22.07
CA LYS A 111 -1.11 -42.76 21.75
C LYS A 111 -0.23 -41.73 21.01
N ILE A 112 0.92 -41.41 21.61
CA ILE A 112 1.97 -40.60 20.99
C ILE A 112 2.95 -41.53 20.28
N HIS A 113 3.19 -41.31 18.98
CA HIS A 113 4.20 -42.06 18.22
C HIS A 113 5.56 -41.37 18.26
N SER A 114 5.59 -40.06 17.99
CA SER A 114 6.82 -39.27 17.99
C SER A 114 6.53 -37.76 18.04
N PHE A 115 7.58 -36.96 18.23
CA PHE A 115 7.52 -35.49 18.22
C PHE A 115 8.34 -34.97 17.05
N HIS A 116 7.82 -33.93 16.40
CA HIS A 116 8.37 -33.36 15.18
C HIS A 116 8.50 -31.85 15.30
N LYS A 117 9.56 -31.32 14.69
CA LYS A 117 9.64 -29.91 14.33
C LYS A 117 9.10 -29.73 12.93
N VAL A 118 8.14 -28.83 12.76
CA VAL A 118 7.46 -28.59 11.48
C VAL A 118 7.64 -27.15 11.05
N ASP A 119 7.97 -26.96 9.76
CA ASP A 119 8.03 -25.63 9.16
C ASP A 119 6.65 -25.20 8.72
N VAL A 120 6.20 -24.05 9.23
CA VAL A 120 4.93 -23.44 8.86
C VAL A 120 5.14 -22.01 8.37
N PRO A 121 4.29 -21.50 7.46
CA PRO A 121 4.28 -20.08 7.14
C PRO A 121 4.05 -19.24 8.40
N ARG A 122 4.91 -18.23 8.61
CA ARG A 122 4.87 -17.30 9.75
C ARG A 122 3.71 -16.30 9.67
N TYR A 123 3.27 -15.98 8.45
CA TYR A 123 2.24 -14.99 8.19
C TYR A 123 1.11 -15.57 7.35
N ALA A 124 -0.08 -14.96 7.48
CA ALA A 124 -1.22 -15.29 6.65
C ALA A 124 -0.97 -14.89 5.19
N PRO A 125 -1.35 -15.71 4.20
CA PRO A 125 -1.37 -15.29 2.81
C PRO A 125 -2.50 -14.26 2.57
N TYR A 126 -2.19 -13.16 1.90
CA TYR A 126 -3.14 -12.09 1.59
C TYR A 126 -3.78 -12.26 0.21
N THR A 127 -3.11 -12.96 -0.71
CA THR A 127 -3.59 -13.22 -2.06
C THR A 127 -3.82 -14.71 -2.32
N PRO A 128 -4.71 -15.07 -3.27
CA PRO A 128 -4.85 -16.45 -3.71
C PRO A 128 -3.54 -17.05 -4.23
N GLN A 129 -2.70 -16.27 -4.91
CA GLN A 129 -1.39 -16.71 -5.41
C GLN A 129 -0.46 -17.08 -4.24
N GLN A 130 -0.35 -16.22 -3.22
CA GLN A 130 0.40 -16.52 -2.00
C GLN A 130 -0.15 -17.79 -1.33
N PHE A 131 -1.47 -17.91 -1.18
CA PHE A 131 -2.08 -19.09 -0.57
C PHE A 131 -1.71 -20.39 -1.29
N HIS A 132 -1.76 -20.41 -2.62
CA HIS A 132 -1.39 -21.59 -3.41
C HIS A 132 0.10 -21.92 -3.31
N LYS A 133 0.98 -20.90 -3.30
CA LYS A 133 2.42 -21.07 -3.12
C LYS A 133 2.75 -21.59 -1.71
N TRP A 134 2.07 -21.09 -0.68
CA TRP A 134 2.46 -21.32 0.72
C TRP A 134 1.83 -22.56 1.34
N LYS A 135 0.65 -23.00 0.87
CA LYS A 135 -0.03 -24.21 1.38
C LYS A 135 0.76 -25.51 1.18
N VAL A 136 1.80 -25.48 0.35
CA VAL A 136 2.72 -26.59 0.12
C VAL A 136 3.52 -26.93 1.37
N HIS A 137 3.88 -25.91 2.17
CA HIS A 137 4.64 -26.10 3.40
C HIS A 137 3.79 -26.71 4.52
N TRP A 138 2.59 -26.15 4.74
CA TRP A 138 1.67 -26.58 5.78
C TRP A 138 0.20 -26.37 5.39
N PRO A 139 -0.77 -27.19 5.85
CA PRO A 139 -2.17 -26.97 5.54
C PRO A 139 -2.70 -25.62 6.06
N LEU A 140 -3.24 -24.80 5.15
CA LEU A 140 -3.74 -23.46 5.43
C LEU A 140 -5.25 -23.34 5.22
N LYS A 141 -5.83 -22.27 5.77
CA LYS A 141 -7.15 -21.72 5.42
C LYS A 141 -6.93 -20.34 4.82
N PHE A 142 -7.52 -20.07 3.66
CA PHE A 142 -7.48 -18.73 3.09
C PHE A 142 -8.48 -17.83 3.81
N VAL A 143 -7.99 -16.91 4.62
CA VAL A 143 -8.80 -15.90 5.30
C VAL A 143 -8.67 -14.61 4.49
N LYS A 144 -9.76 -14.18 3.86
CA LYS A 144 -9.75 -13.01 2.99
C LYS A 144 -9.46 -11.74 3.80
N PRO A 145 -8.43 -10.95 3.46
CA PRO A 145 -8.17 -9.67 4.12
C PRO A 145 -9.35 -8.69 3.96
N SER A 146 -9.56 -7.84 4.95
CA SER A 146 -10.64 -6.83 4.96
C SER A 146 -10.45 -5.78 3.85
N PHE A 147 -9.21 -5.37 3.61
CA PHE A 147 -8.84 -4.57 2.45
C PHE A 147 -8.66 -5.50 1.24
N GLN A 148 -9.07 -5.05 0.06
CA GLN A 148 -8.81 -5.77 -1.20
C GLN A 148 -8.33 -4.74 -2.24
N PRO A 149 -7.21 -5.01 -2.94
CA PRO A 149 -6.75 -4.17 -4.03
C PRO A 149 -7.82 -4.08 -5.12
N LEU A 150 -7.98 -2.91 -5.73
CA LEU A 150 -8.89 -2.70 -6.84
C LEU A 150 -8.33 -3.34 -8.10
N GLN A 151 -9.23 -3.94 -8.88
CA GLN A 151 -8.98 -4.15 -10.29
C GLN A 151 -9.25 -2.84 -11.02
N ILE A 152 -8.19 -2.22 -11.53
CA ILE A 152 -8.29 -0.94 -12.23
C ILE A 152 -8.65 -1.24 -13.69
N SER A 153 -9.86 -0.84 -14.10
CA SER A 153 -10.29 -0.90 -15.51
C SER A 153 -9.57 0.15 -16.35
N SER A 154 -9.52 -0.05 -17.67
CA SER A 154 -8.94 0.92 -18.60
C SER A 154 -9.62 2.29 -18.53
N GLU A 155 -10.94 2.32 -18.33
CA GLU A 155 -11.70 3.58 -18.16
C GLU A 155 -11.28 4.33 -16.90
N LEU A 156 -11.16 3.62 -15.77
CA LEU A 156 -10.73 4.20 -14.50
C LEU A 156 -9.28 4.69 -14.59
N ASN A 157 -8.40 3.92 -15.22
CA ASN A 157 -7.02 4.29 -15.51
C ASN A 157 -6.95 5.63 -16.24
N ASN A 158 -7.66 5.74 -17.36
CA ASN A 158 -7.67 6.95 -18.20
C ASN A 158 -8.23 8.17 -17.47
N SER A 159 -9.29 7.98 -16.69
CA SER A 159 -9.90 9.06 -15.88
C SER A 159 -8.93 9.61 -14.83
N ILE A 160 -8.24 8.73 -14.10
CA ILE A 160 -7.25 9.12 -13.08
C ILE A 160 -6.07 9.84 -13.73
N LEU A 161 -5.54 9.30 -14.84
CA LEU A 161 -4.43 9.91 -15.58
C LEU A 161 -4.77 11.31 -16.09
N LYS A 162 -5.96 11.49 -16.67
CA LYS A 162 -6.42 12.81 -17.17
C LYS A 162 -6.39 13.86 -16.06
N ARG A 163 -6.83 13.52 -14.85
CA ARG A 163 -6.81 14.43 -13.69
C ARG A 163 -5.40 14.67 -13.19
N LEU A 164 -4.59 13.63 -13.07
CA LEU A 164 -3.19 13.76 -12.62
C LEU A 164 -2.38 14.64 -13.59
N PHE A 165 -2.50 14.42 -14.89
CA PHE A 165 -1.80 15.24 -15.90
C PHE A 165 -2.27 16.69 -15.91
N SER A 166 -3.54 16.97 -15.57
CA SER A 166 -4.01 18.34 -15.36
C SER A 166 -3.26 19.03 -14.21
N VAL A 167 -2.97 18.31 -13.11
CA VAL A 167 -2.14 18.82 -12.00
C VAL A 167 -0.72 19.07 -12.46
N LEU A 168 -0.12 18.11 -13.17
CA LEU A 168 1.25 18.22 -13.66
C LEU A 168 1.39 19.40 -14.63
N LYS A 169 0.46 19.59 -15.58
CA LYS A 169 0.40 20.77 -16.46
C LYS A 169 0.39 22.10 -15.70
N GLY A 170 -0.27 22.15 -14.54
CA GLY A 170 -0.25 23.31 -13.66
C GLY A 170 1.16 23.69 -13.17
N VAL A 171 2.04 22.70 -12.96
CA VAL A 171 3.47 22.92 -12.62
C VAL A 171 4.21 23.62 -13.77
N PHE A 172 3.93 23.24 -15.02
CA PHE A 172 4.61 23.79 -16.21
C PHE A 172 4.25 25.26 -16.50
N LEU A 173 3.01 25.67 -16.22
CA LEU A 173 2.50 27.00 -16.58
C LEU A 173 2.99 28.12 -15.65
N PHE A 174 3.53 27.79 -14.47
CA PHE A 174 4.27 28.75 -13.63
C PHE A 174 5.66 29.00 -14.24
N LYS A 175 5.70 29.94 -15.21
CA LYS A 175 6.87 30.37 -16.01
C LYS A 175 8.12 30.67 -15.16
N LYS A 176 8.95 29.66 -14.94
CA LYS A 176 10.43 29.62 -14.91
C LYS A 176 10.97 28.21 -14.63
N TYR A 177 10.10 27.22 -14.44
CA TYR A 177 10.45 25.85 -14.10
C TYR A 177 10.30 24.93 -15.31
N LEU A 178 11.21 25.09 -16.28
CA LEU A 178 11.35 24.17 -17.41
C LEU A 178 11.84 22.76 -16.98
N TYR A 179 12.19 22.58 -15.70
CA TYR A 179 13.05 21.48 -15.26
C TYR A 179 12.38 20.36 -14.47
N ILE A 180 11.05 20.32 -14.33
CA ILE A 180 10.38 19.21 -13.62
C ILE A 180 9.38 18.40 -14.44
N CYS A 181 9.42 18.57 -15.77
CA CYS A 181 8.83 17.59 -16.68
C CYS A 181 9.62 17.41 -17.98
N VAL A 182 10.94 17.63 -17.93
CA VAL A 182 11.88 17.03 -18.90
C VAL A 182 12.47 15.71 -18.32
N TYR A 183 12.20 15.39 -17.06
CA TYR A 183 12.77 14.22 -16.36
C TYR A 183 11.99 12.91 -16.54
N TRP A 184 11.51 12.62 -17.75
CA TRP A 184 11.16 11.27 -18.20
C TRP A 184 11.77 10.95 -19.57
N MET A 185 12.77 11.74 -19.99
CA MET A 185 13.57 11.51 -21.18
C MET A 185 15.06 11.63 -20.82
N ASP A 186 15.77 10.54 -21.05
CA ASP A 186 17.20 10.42 -21.34
C ASP A 186 18.24 10.63 -20.20
N GLN A 187 19.02 9.56 -20.03
CA GLN A 187 20.30 9.35 -19.33
C GLN A 187 20.54 9.92 -17.91
N MET A 188 21.05 9.01 -17.07
CA MET A 188 21.29 9.06 -15.63
C MET A 188 22.29 10.14 -15.13
N ASP A 189 22.88 10.96 -16.00
CA ASP A 189 23.92 11.94 -15.62
C ASP A 189 23.39 13.28 -15.09
N THR A 190 22.14 13.65 -15.40
CA THR A 190 21.57 14.96 -15.02
C THR A 190 21.00 14.96 -13.60
N TYR A 191 20.64 13.80 -13.04
CA TYR A 191 20.21 13.67 -11.64
C TYR A 191 21.29 14.14 -10.65
N ASN A 192 22.56 13.90 -10.98
CA ASN A 192 23.69 14.35 -10.17
C ASN A 192 23.93 15.87 -10.30
N LYS A 193 23.66 16.48 -11.47
CA LYS A 193 23.78 17.94 -11.67
C LYS A 193 22.60 18.74 -11.11
N CYS A 194 21.40 18.16 -11.05
CA CYS A 194 20.23 18.82 -10.43
C CYS A 194 20.37 19.00 -8.91
N LEU A 195 21.17 18.16 -8.25
CA LEU A 195 21.57 18.35 -6.85
C LEU A 195 22.53 19.53 -6.65
N GLU A 196 23.19 20.01 -7.72
CA GLU A 196 24.17 21.10 -7.66
C GLU A 196 23.54 22.50 -7.84
N SER A 197 22.39 22.63 -8.51
CA SER A 197 21.71 23.92 -8.67
C SER A 197 20.73 24.20 -7.51
N ARG A 198 21.24 24.81 -6.44
CA ARG A 198 20.48 25.18 -5.22
C ARG A 198 19.34 26.20 -5.40
N GLU A 199 19.07 26.68 -6.62
CA GLU A 199 18.18 27.84 -6.85
C GLU A 199 16.84 27.55 -7.57
N ASN A 200 16.54 26.33 -8.04
CA ASN A 200 15.29 26.06 -8.77
C ASN A 200 14.71 24.66 -8.53
N GLU A 201 14.45 24.29 -7.28
CA GLU A 201 13.67 23.08 -6.94
C GLU A 201 12.19 23.29 -7.27
N GLY A 202 11.64 22.48 -8.18
CA GLY A 202 10.25 22.64 -8.60
C GLY A 202 9.27 22.37 -7.46
N LYS A 203 8.35 23.31 -7.32
CA LYS A 203 7.32 23.33 -6.29
C LYS A 203 6.35 22.17 -6.50
N CYS A 204 6.00 21.45 -5.43
CA CYS A 204 4.93 20.47 -5.51
C CYS A 204 3.60 21.19 -5.78
N VAL A 205 2.73 20.55 -6.55
CA VAL A 205 1.33 20.98 -6.79
C VAL A 205 0.37 19.91 -6.30
N CYS A 206 -0.75 20.39 -5.74
CA CYS A 206 -1.85 19.60 -5.20
C CYS A 206 -3.19 20.09 -5.79
N MET A 207 -4.06 19.15 -6.14
CA MET A 207 -5.44 19.41 -6.55
C MET A 207 -6.38 18.51 -5.75
N ILE A 208 -7.43 19.10 -5.18
CA ILE A 208 -8.48 18.38 -4.47
C ILE A 208 -9.77 18.47 -5.27
N THR A 209 -10.39 17.31 -5.50
CA THR A 209 -11.69 17.20 -6.16
C THR A 209 -12.74 16.61 -5.23
N PHE A 210 -13.98 17.06 -5.37
CA PHE A 210 -15.15 16.49 -4.69
C PHE A 210 -16.28 16.35 -5.71
N LYS A 211 -16.87 15.15 -5.82
CA LYS A 211 -17.89 14.84 -6.86
C LYS A 211 -17.45 15.30 -8.25
N ASP A 212 -16.21 14.98 -8.61
CA ASP A 212 -15.57 15.30 -9.89
C ASP A 212 -15.35 16.79 -10.20
N LYS A 213 -15.69 17.69 -9.27
CA LYS A 213 -15.38 19.11 -9.36
C LYS A 213 -14.09 19.42 -8.65
N VAL A 214 -13.23 20.24 -9.25
CA VAL A 214 -12.05 20.77 -8.57
C VAL A 214 -12.48 21.84 -7.58
N ILE A 215 -12.19 21.61 -6.30
CA ILE A 215 -12.56 22.52 -5.20
C ILE A 215 -11.36 23.24 -4.59
N SER A 216 -10.14 22.77 -4.88
CA SER A 216 -8.91 23.41 -4.43
C SER A 216 -7.73 23.05 -5.33
N LYS A 217 -6.86 24.03 -5.56
CA LYS A 217 -5.55 23.88 -6.21
C LYS A 217 -4.54 24.66 -5.38
N ALA A 218 -3.35 24.11 -5.19
CA ALA A 218 -2.27 24.77 -4.47
C ALA A 218 -0.90 24.34 -4.98
N CYS A 219 0.09 25.21 -4.78
CA CYS A 219 1.50 24.94 -5.02
C CYS A 219 2.31 25.19 -3.73
N ASP A 220 3.51 24.62 -3.62
CA ASP A 220 4.37 24.84 -2.45
C ASP A 220 4.74 26.33 -2.29
N GLU A 221 4.64 26.82 -1.06
CA GLU A 221 5.08 28.16 -0.65
C GLU A 221 6.11 28.03 0.49
N ARG A 222 7.03 27.06 0.34
CA ARG A 222 8.10 26.78 1.32
C ARG A 222 9.09 27.94 1.48
N ASP A 223 9.20 28.77 0.45
CA ASP A 223 9.88 30.06 0.42
C ASP A 223 9.24 31.09 1.37
N VAL A 224 7.93 30.99 1.63
CA VAL A 224 7.21 31.83 2.59
C VAL A 224 7.26 31.21 3.98
N ASN A 225 6.96 29.92 4.09
CA ASN A 225 7.03 29.18 5.36
C ASN A 225 7.22 27.68 5.07
N ILE A 226 8.19 27.07 5.76
CA ILE A 226 8.58 25.67 5.56
C ILE A 226 7.41 24.66 5.66
N LEU A 227 6.34 24.96 6.40
CA LEU A 227 5.17 24.09 6.55
C LEU A 227 4.14 24.24 5.43
N ARG A 228 4.27 25.28 4.58
CA ARG A 228 3.33 25.58 3.49
C ARG A 228 3.58 24.71 2.26
N HIS A 229 3.46 23.41 2.46
CA HIS A 229 3.44 22.43 1.37
C HIS A 229 2.07 22.47 0.66
N ALA A 230 2.04 22.15 -0.62
CA ALA A 230 0.84 22.17 -1.44
C ALA A 230 -0.34 21.37 -0.85
N PRO A 231 -0.16 20.17 -0.26
CA PRO A 231 -1.26 19.47 0.41
C PRO A 231 -1.83 20.24 1.61
N MET A 232 -0.98 20.91 2.38
CA MET A 232 -1.40 21.69 3.55
C MET A 232 -2.24 22.89 3.13
N ILE A 233 -1.75 23.64 2.14
CA ILE A 233 -2.45 24.79 1.58
C ILE A 233 -3.78 24.34 0.95
N ALA A 234 -3.78 23.26 0.18
CA ALA A 234 -4.98 22.78 -0.49
C ALA A 234 -6.07 22.36 0.49
N ILE A 235 -5.71 21.67 1.59
CA ILE A 235 -6.63 21.32 2.69
C ILE A 235 -7.17 22.58 3.37
N GLY A 236 -6.30 23.57 3.63
CA GLY A 236 -6.68 24.87 4.19
C GLY A 236 -7.71 25.58 3.32
N ASN A 237 -7.47 25.68 2.01
CA ASN A 237 -8.39 26.27 1.05
C ASN A 237 -9.77 25.59 1.05
N VAL A 238 -9.83 24.25 1.20
CA VAL A 238 -11.11 23.53 1.34
C VAL A 238 -11.81 23.88 2.65
N ALA A 239 -11.07 24.02 3.75
CA ALA A 239 -11.63 24.41 5.04
C ALA A 239 -12.15 25.85 5.03
N ASP A 240 -11.43 26.77 4.38
CA ASP A 240 -11.81 28.18 4.27
C ASP A 240 -12.97 28.37 3.30
N GLY A 241 -12.97 27.68 2.15
CA GLY A 241 -14.08 27.68 1.19
C GLY A 241 -15.42 27.23 1.77
N LYS A 242 -15.39 26.39 2.82
CA LYS A 242 -16.58 26.01 3.60
C LYS A 242 -17.07 27.10 4.55
N LYS A 243 -16.16 27.91 5.09
CA LYS A 243 -16.46 28.98 6.05
C LYS A 243 -16.92 30.25 5.35
N SER A 244 -16.35 30.56 4.18
CA SER A 244 -16.80 31.66 3.34
C SER A 244 -18.21 31.37 2.84
N GLY A 245 -19.21 31.93 3.51
CA GLY A 245 -20.62 31.86 3.11
C GLY A 245 -20.95 32.48 1.73
N GLU A 246 -19.92 32.86 0.96
CA GLU A 246 -19.99 33.42 -0.38
C GLU A 246 -20.04 32.36 -1.49
N THR A 247 -19.87 31.07 -1.17
CA THR A 247 -20.03 30.00 -2.15
C THR A 247 -21.52 29.71 -2.35
N LYS A 248 -22.04 30.04 -3.54
CA LYS A 248 -23.46 29.93 -3.93
C LYS A 248 -24.09 28.53 -3.74
N ASN A 249 -23.31 27.50 -3.39
CA ASN A 249 -23.80 26.15 -3.10
C ASN A 249 -22.88 25.40 -2.12
N ARG A 250 -23.24 25.39 -0.82
CA ARG A 250 -22.60 24.53 0.23
C ARG A 250 -22.49 23.05 -0.18
N LYS A 251 -23.37 22.59 -1.09
CA LYS A 251 -23.41 21.23 -1.66
C LYS A 251 -22.20 20.85 -2.53
N ASP A 252 -21.42 21.83 -2.97
CA ASP A 252 -20.21 21.64 -3.77
C ASP A 252 -18.97 21.31 -2.92
N PHE A 253 -19.08 21.38 -1.58
CA PHE A 253 -18.04 20.98 -0.64
C PHE A 253 -18.48 19.78 0.20
N PRO A 254 -17.55 19.00 0.76
CA PRO A 254 -17.88 17.91 1.67
C PRO A 254 -18.45 18.45 3.00
N ASP A 255 -19.37 17.74 3.64
CA ASP A 255 -19.95 18.18 4.91
C ASP A 255 -18.96 18.11 6.08
N TYR A 256 -18.09 17.10 6.08
CA TYR A 256 -17.12 16.85 7.15
C TYR A 256 -15.69 16.76 6.59
N LEU A 257 -14.81 17.66 7.07
CA LEU A 257 -13.39 17.75 6.67
C LEU A 257 -13.21 17.63 5.14
N CYS A 258 -12.45 16.68 4.63
CA CYS A 258 -12.33 16.39 3.20
C CYS A 258 -12.90 14.99 2.87
N LYS A 259 -13.92 14.53 3.62
CA LYS A 259 -14.55 13.22 3.40
C LYS A 259 -15.16 13.13 2.01
N GLY A 260 -14.83 12.07 1.26
CA GLY A 260 -15.28 11.90 -0.13
C GLY A 260 -14.47 12.68 -1.16
N CYS A 261 -13.44 13.43 -0.72
CA CYS A 261 -12.54 14.11 -1.64
C CYS A 261 -11.44 13.17 -2.15
N GLU A 262 -10.99 13.48 -3.36
CA GLU A 262 -9.85 12.84 -4.01
C GLU A 262 -8.75 13.86 -4.23
N VAL A 263 -7.51 13.45 -4.04
CA VAL A 263 -6.35 14.33 -4.15
C VAL A 263 -5.43 13.82 -5.24
N TYR A 264 -4.96 14.76 -6.06
CA TYR A 264 -3.99 14.52 -7.13
C TYR A 264 -2.75 15.35 -6.84
N LEU A 265 -1.60 14.70 -6.75
CA LEU A 265 -0.33 15.30 -6.37
C LEU A 265 0.71 15.11 -7.47
N SER A 266 1.51 16.15 -7.70
CA SER A 266 2.72 16.00 -8.54
C SER A 266 3.70 14.97 -7.95
N HIS A 267 3.97 15.06 -6.65
CA HIS A 267 4.94 14.24 -5.92
C HIS A 267 4.27 13.47 -4.78
N GLU A 268 4.86 12.33 -4.43
CA GLU A 268 4.49 11.58 -3.24
C GLU A 268 4.68 12.46 -1.99
N PRO A 269 3.66 12.56 -1.13
CA PRO A 269 3.72 13.43 0.03
C PRO A 269 4.70 12.90 1.08
N CYS A 270 5.30 13.82 1.83
CA CYS A 270 6.04 13.49 3.04
C CYS A 270 5.10 13.13 4.20
N CYS A 271 5.63 12.58 5.30
CA CYS A 271 4.84 12.16 6.47
C CYS A 271 3.90 13.24 7.02
N MET A 272 4.34 14.51 7.08
CA MET A 272 3.51 15.63 7.52
C MET A 272 2.26 15.78 6.63
N CYS A 273 2.47 15.88 5.31
CA CYS A 273 1.38 15.99 4.35
C CYS A 273 0.50 14.74 4.32
N GLY A 274 1.11 13.55 4.40
CA GLY A 274 0.38 12.29 4.46
C GLY A 274 -0.55 12.21 5.66
N MET A 275 -0.05 12.60 6.84
CA MET A 275 -0.85 12.62 8.06
C MET A 275 -1.95 13.68 8.02
N ALA A 276 -1.68 14.84 7.41
CA ALA A 276 -2.70 15.87 7.20
C ALA A 276 -3.84 15.38 6.28
N LEU A 277 -3.51 14.67 5.19
CA LEU A 277 -4.49 14.05 4.30
C LEU A 277 -5.32 12.98 5.03
N LEU A 278 -4.67 12.17 5.87
CA LEU A 278 -5.32 11.16 6.70
C LEU A 278 -6.29 11.77 7.72
N HIS A 279 -5.83 12.76 8.49
CA HIS A 279 -6.67 13.49 9.44
C HIS A 279 -7.82 14.23 8.76
N SER A 280 -7.63 14.68 7.51
CA SER A 280 -8.66 15.31 6.70
C SER A 280 -9.69 14.32 6.13
N ARG A 281 -9.56 13.02 6.40
CA ARG A 281 -10.48 11.97 5.93
C ARG A 281 -10.59 11.86 4.41
N ILE A 282 -9.50 12.16 3.69
CA ILE A 282 -9.42 11.97 2.24
C ILE A 282 -9.78 10.53 1.88
N SER A 283 -10.48 10.36 0.76
CA SER A 283 -10.92 9.04 0.27
C SER A 283 -9.93 8.38 -0.68
N ARG A 284 -9.21 9.19 -1.46
CA ARG A 284 -8.23 8.71 -2.44
C ARG A 284 -7.11 9.72 -2.68
N VAL A 285 -5.89 9.24 -2.83
CA VAL A 285 -4.75 10.05 -3.29
C VAL A 285 -4.12 9.40 -4.52
N THR A 286 -3.83 10.17 -5.55
CA THR A 286 -3.01 9.75 -6.69
C THR A 286 -1.81 10.68 -6.79
N TYR A 287 -0.61 10.14 -6.96
CA TYR A 287 0.58 10.96 -7.21
C TYR A 287 1.40 10.48 -8.41
N GLY A 288 2.11 11.40 -9.06
CA GLY A 288 2.95 11.10 -10.22
C GLY A 288 4.33 10.60 -9.83
N ILE A 289 5.10 11.44 -9.14
CA ILE A 289 6.53 11.22 -8.89
C ILE A 289 6.73 10.63 -7.49
N ARG A 290 7.43 9.50 -7.37
CA ARG A 290 7.80 8.92 -6.07
C ARG A 290 8.82 9.80 -5.35
N ASN A 291 8.68 9.90 -4.03
CA ASN A 291 9.65 10.58 -3.18
C ASN A 291 10.45 9.54 -2.40
N ARG A 292 11.58 9.09 -2.98
CA ARG A 292 12.34 7.94 -2.46
C ARG A 292 12.85 8.12 -1.02
N ASN A 293 13.10 9.37 -0.62
CA ASN A 293 13.74 9.67 0.67
C ASN A 293 12.75 10.07 1.76
N LEU A 294 11.62 10.68 1.39
CA LEU A 294 10.66 11.25 2.36
C LEU A 294 9.22 10.78 2.13
N GLY A 295 8.94 10.06 1.05
CA GLY A 295 7.60 9.66 0.63
C GLY A 295 6.96 8.68 1.61
N CYS A 296 5.72 8.96 1.99
CA CYS A 296 5.03 8.22 3.04
C CYS A 296 3.87 7.33 2.57
N PHE A 297 3.67 7.17 1.25
CA PHE A 297 2.57 6.37 0.69
C PHE A 297 3.03 5.16 -0.12
N GLY A 298 4.31 4.81 -0.08
CA GLY A 298 4.87 3.67 -0.82
C GLY A 298 6.39 3.67 -0.92
N SER A 299 7.06 4.81 -0.71
CA SER A 299 8.53 4.87 -0.79
C SER A 299 9.22 4.47 0.52
N VAL A 300 9.00 5.24 1.59
CA VAL A 300 9.62 4.98 2.91
C VAL A 300 8.60 4.38 3.88
N TRP A 301 7.37 4.90 3.85
CA TRP A 301 6.27 4.44 4.70
C TRP A 301 5.03 4.14 3.86
N ASN A 302 4.09 3.39 4.46
CA ASN A 302 2.77 3.09 3.90
C ASN A 302 1.66 3.68 4.79
N LEU A 303 1.76 4.98 5.10
CA LEU A 303 0.93 5.65 6.12
C LEU A 303 -0.58 5.53 5.82
N HIS A 304 -0.98 5.58 4.55
CA HIS A 304 -2.38 5.51 4.12
C HIS A 304 -3.08 4.19 4.48
N ASN A 305 -2.32 3.14 4.79
CA ASN A 305 -2.83 1.80 5.07
C ASN A 305 -2.31 1.20 6.40
N MET A 306 -1.72 2.01 7.30
CA MET A 306 -1.31 1.53 8.62
C MET A 306 -2.53 1.06 9.44
N VAL A 307 -2.41 -0.10 10.09
CA VAL A 307 -3.53 -0.72 10.82
C VAL A 307 -3.76 -0.08 12.19
N GLU A 308 -2.74 0.59 12.71
CA GLU A 308 -2.72 1.32 13.98
C GLU A 308 -3.46 2.67 13.88
N LEU A 309 -3.77 3.13 12.65
CA LEU A 309 -4.44 4.40 12.40
C LEU A 309 -5.94 4.20 12.14
N ASN A 310 -6.76 5.12 12.67
CA ASN A 310 -8.23 5.03 12.64
C ASN A 310 -8.87 5.27 11.27
N HIS A 311 -8.16 5.93 10.34
CA HIS A 311 -8.64 6.22 8.99
C HIS A 311 -7.64 5.67 7.97
N ARG A 312 -8.16 5.02 6.93
CA ARG A 312 -7.37 4.47 5.82
C ARG A 312 -8.02 4.86 4.51
N PHE A 313 -7.21 5.04 3.47
CA PHE A 313 -7.69 5.42 2.15
C PHE A 313 -6.81 4.82 1.07
N ARG A 314 -7.31 4.81 -0.17
CA ARG A 314 -6.57 4.22 -1.30
C ARG A 314 -5.57 5.23 -1.85
N ALA A 315 -4.32 4.79 -2.02
CA ALA A 315 -3.29 5.58 -2.66
C ALA A 315 -2.89 4.93 -4.00
N PHE A 316 -2.61 5.75 -5.00
CA PHE A 316 -2.24 5.31 -6.34
C PHE A 316 -1.00 6.05 -6.79
N THR A 317 -0.16 5.34 -7.54
CA THR A 317 0.98 5.90 -8.27
C THR A 317 0.81 5.59 -9.75
N VAL A 318 1.61 6.23 -10.60
CA VAL A 318 1.60 5.99 -12.04
C VAL A 318 2.95 5.43 -12.47
N THR A 319 2.92 4.36 -13.24
CA THR A 319 4.11 3.74 -13.84
C THR A 319 3.95 3.74 -15.36
N PRO A 320 5.04 3.80 -16.13
CA PRO A 320 4.97 3.49 -17.55
C PRO A 320 4.51 2.04 -17.72
N ASP A 321 3.66 1.79 -18.71
CA ASP A 321 3.22 0.47 -19.11
C ASP A 321 4.34 -0.13 -19.97
N MET A 322 5.13 -0.99 -19.33
CA MET A 322 6.20 -1.74 -19.98
C MET A 322 5.55 -3.04 -20.46
N GLU A 323 4.92 -3.03 -21.63
CA GLU A 323 4.52 -4.27 -22.32
C GLU A 323 5.74 -5.01 -22.86
#